data_AF-A0A2T0K699-F1
#
_entry.id   AF-A0A2T0K699-F1
#
_cell.length_a   1.000
_cell.length_b   1.000
_cell.length_c   1.000
_cell.angle_alpha   90.00
_cell.angle_beta   90.00
_cell.angle_gamma   90.00
#
_symmetry.space_group_name_H-M   'P 1'
#
loop_
_entity.id
_entity.type
_entity.pdbx_description
1 polymer ?
#
loop_
_entity_poly.entity_id
_entity_poly.type
_entity_poly.pdbx_seq_one_letter_code
_entity_poly.pdbx_strand_id
1 'polypeptide(L)'
;MRMRWVLAVAAMALAVAPSPAYADESVHVRLLELNSSGASGTAVLTALPGGDLRIRVTASGLVPGVVHVQHLHGSVDGMNFHCPPPSADRDADGWISTEEGLPSYGAIFVALTTWGDVSRASGLAMDRMPVADASGTVRFDRTIAAADLPPGTVEHLKDLHVVQHGVDANGNGKYDLGTLGESTLAKSAGLSGIPQEATHPATCGMIAGAAAGSVPVGGVATGDGSSLASVSPWPTFGALALVGVPVACLVAVAVALRPAAEPPSPPAPASAGAPAAPPATPALTRGGLLPASPPTRLTISALNIDVPLTGLGLRPGGAMEVPDDARTVGWFTGAPTPGSLGPAILAGHVDFKGTAGTFARLSALRPGDEVRVSRRDGTAAVFAVTEVGRYPKDRFPTEKVYGPIDHAGLRLITCGGDFDRRTGHYEDNVVVFGAAA
;
A
#
# COMPACT_ATOMS: atom_id res chain seq x y z
N MET A 1 85.16 -15.43 -10.04
CA MET A 1 83.77 -15.87 -9.79
C MET A 1 82.96 -14.67 -9.32
N ARG A 2 81.99 -14.21 -10.12
CA ARG A 2 81.22 -12.97 -9.86
C ARG A 2 80.00 -13.29 -8.99
N MET A 3 79.95 -12.73 -7.77
CA MET A 3 78.81 -12.83 -6.87
C MET A 3 77.75 -11.79 -7.29
N ARG A 4 76.64 -12.23 -7.88
CA ARG A 4 75.49 -11.37 -8.22
C ARG A 4 74.61 -11.25 -6.97
N TRP A 5 74.54 -10.05 -6.41
CA TRP A 5 73.53 -9.67 -5.42
C TRP A 5 72.22 -9.41 -6.16
N VAL A 6 71.18 -10.18 -5.85
CA VAL A 6 69.81 -9.95 -6.34
C VAL A 6 69.10 -9.08 -5.31
N LEU A 7 68.88 -7.81 -5.66
CA LEU A 7 67.97 -6.92 -4.93
C LEU A 7 66.52 -7.37 -5.22
N ALA A 8 65.83 -7.85 -4.19
CA ALA A 8 64.39 -8.04 -4.24
C ALA A 8 63.70 -6.69 -4.01
N VAL A 9 63.10 -6.13 -5.06
CA VAL A 9 62.18 -4.99 -4.96
C VAL A 9 60.82 -5.52 -4.52
N ALA A 10 60.44 -5.26 -3.28
CA ALA A 10 59.09 -5.52 -2.81
C ALA A 10 58.15 -4.46 -3.39
N ALA A 11 57.37 -4.84 -4.41
CA ALA A 11 56.27 -4.03 -4.90
C ALA A 11 55.15 -4.03 -3.84
N MET A 12 55.09 -2.96 -3.06
CA MET A 12 54.02 -2.73 -2.10
C MET A 12 52.79 -2.25 -2.88
N ALA A 13 51.91 -3.19 -3.25
CA ALA A 13 50.63 -2.87 -3.84
C ALA A 13 49.75 -2.16 -2.78
N LEU A 14 49.57 -0.84 -2.92
CA LEU A 14 48.49 -0.15 -2.20
C LEU A 14 47.17 -0.71 -2.71
N ALA A 15 46.57 -1.60 -1.92
CA ALA A 15 45.18 -1.99 -2.10
C ALA A 15 44.31 -0.78 -1.74
N VAL A 16 43.88 -0.02 -2.75
CA VAL A 16 42.74 0.88 -2.61
C VAL A 16 41.53 -0.03 -2.45
N ALA A 17 41.09 -0.23 -1.21
CA ALA A 17 39.82 -0.90 -0.95
C ALA A 17 38.71 -0.08 -1.62
N PRO A 18 37.83 -0.68 -2.42
CA PRO A 18 36.65 0.01 -2.89
C PRO A 18 35.83 0.42 -1.67
N SER A 19 35.68 1.71 -1.43
CA SER A 19 34.65 2.20 -0.51
C SER A 19 33.29 1.71 -1.00
N PRO A 20 32.41 1.21 -0.15
CA PRO A 20 31.05 0.90 -0.56
C PRO A 20 30.41 2.20 -1.06
N ALA A 21 30.06 2.24 -2.34
CA ALA A 21 29.19 3.27 -2.86
C ALA A 21 27.81 3.01 -2.23
N TYR A 22 27.46 3.76 -1.19
CA TYR A 22 26.08 3.85 -0.75
C TYR A 22 25.30 4.50 -1.91
N ALA A 23 24.41 3.75 -2.54
CA ALA A 23 23.44 4.36 -3.45
C ALA A 23 22.56 5.30 -2.63
N ASP A 24 22.33 6.52 -3.12
CA ASP A 24 21.43 7.50 -2.51
C ASP A 24 20.04 6.87 -2.28
N GLU A 25 19.71 6.56 -1.03
CA GLU A 25 18.38 6.06 -0.67
C GLU A 25 17.42 7.25 -0.67
N SER A 26 16.64 7.34 -1.75
CA SER A 26 15.68 8.43 -1.96
C SER A 26 14.26 7.95 -1.70
N VAL A 27 13.60 8.54 -0.71
CA VAL A 27 12.20 8.29 -0.39
C VAL A 27 11.32 9.33 -1.05
N HIS A 28 10.29 8.87 -1.76
CA HIS A 28 9.31 9.72 -2.43
C HIS A 28 8.04 9.81 -1.60
N VAL A 29 7.49 11.01 -1.52
CA VAL A 29 6.32 11.37 -0.71
C VAL A 29 5.32 12.03 -1.62
N ARG A 30 4.07 11.58 -1.57
CA ARG A 30 2.97 12.32 -2.19
C ARG A 30 2.29 13.16 -1.13
N LEU A 31 2.19 14.47 -1.37
CA LEU A 31 1.47 15.40 -0.51
C LEU A 31 0.02 15.44 -0.98
N LEU A 32 -0.87 14.95 -0.11
CA LEU A 32 -2.30 14.95 -0.32
C LEU A 32 -2.91 16.18 0.34
N GLU A 33 -4.00 16.65 -0.27
CA GLU A 33 -4.78 17.78 0.23
C GLU A 33 -5.34 17.51 1.63
N LEU A 34 -5.31 18.55 2.46
CA LEU A 34 -6.04 18.66 3.72
C LEU A 34 -6.82 19.98 3.74
N ASN A 35 -7.88 20.03 4.54
CA ASN A 35 -8.63 21.26 4.82
C ASN A 35 -9.17 21.97 3.57
N SER A 36 -9.55 21.20 2.54
CA SER A 36 -10.04 21.74 1.27
C SER A 36 -9.12 22.81 0.67
N SER A 37 -7.81 22.70 0.92
CA SER A 37 -6.83 23.72 0.54
C SER A 37 -6.64 23.84 -0.97
N GLY A 38 -7.09 22.84 -1.75
CA GLY A 38 -6.77 22.70 -3.17
C GLY A 38 -5.29 22.37 -3.45
N ALA A 39 -4.47 22.22 -2.41
CA ALA A 39 -3.04 22.04 -2.54
C ALA A 39 -2.66 20.56 -2.65
N SER A 40 -1.65 20.27 -3.47
CA SER A 40 -1.04 18.94 -3.58
C SER A 40 0.38 19.03 -4.10
N GLY A 41 1.15 17.95 -3.95
CA GLY A 41 2.55 17.97 -4.36
C GLY A 41 3.31 16.68 -4.14
N THR A 42 4.63 16.79 -4.18
CA THR A 42 5.58 15.72 -3.93
C THR A 42 6.73 16.20 -3.07
N ALA A 43 7.26 15.34 -2.22
CA ALA A 43 8.57 15.53 -1.61
C ALA A 43 9.49 14.35 -1.92
N VAL A 44 10.80 14.61 -1.97
CA VAL A 44 11.85 13.61 -2.12
C VAL A 44 12.86 13.84 -1.01
N LEU A 45 13.09 12.81 -0.20
CA LEU A 45 14.06 12.83 0.90
C LEU A 45 15.17 11.86 0.54
N THR A 46 16.39 12.35 0.35
CA THR A 46 17.54 11.57 -0.07
C THR A 46 18.57 11.54 1.04
N ALA A 47 18.80 10.36 1.63
CA ALA A 47 19.90 10.14 2.54
C ALA A 47 21.21 10.10 1.75
N LEU A 48 22.13 11.01 2.07
CA LEU A 48 23.42 11.14 1.40
C LEU A 48 24.52 10.38 2.17
N PRO A 49 25.63 9.99 1.50
CA PRO A 49 26.80 9.46 2.18
C PRO A 49 27.31 10.42 3.25
N GLY A 50 27.46 9.94 4.49
CA GLY A 50 27.84 10.75 5.65
C GLY A 50 26.69 11.09 6.60
N GLY A 51 25.44 10.71 6.26
CA GLY A 51 24.27 10.89 7.11
C GLY A 51 23.53 12.22 6.91
N ASP A 52 23.97 13.02 5.94
CA ASP A 52 23.25 14.23 5.54
C ASP A 52 21.92 13.86 4.87
N LEU A 53 20.93 14.73 4.99
CA LEU A 53 19.61 14.53 4.40
C LEU A 53 19.30 15.66 3.42
N ARG A 54 19.14 15.34 2.14
CA ARG A 54 18.61 16.28 1.14
C ARG A 54 17.10 16.15 1.04
N ILE A 55 16.39 17.25 1.21
CA ILE A 55 14.93 17.32 1.10
C ILE A 55 14.56 18.25 -0.06
N ARG A 56 13.78 17.74 -1.00
CA ARG A 56 13.13 18.52 -2.04
C ARG A 56 11.62 18.46 -1.88
N VAL A 57 10.95 19.60 -1.85
CA VAL A 57 9.47 19.67 -1.84
C VAL A 57 9.01 20.49 -3.04
N THR A 58 7.99 20.00 -3.74
CA THR A 58 7.30 20.74 -4.80
C THR A 58 5.81 20.58 -4.60
N ALA A 59 5.12 21.68 -4.35
CA ALA A 59 3.67 21.69 -4.12
C ALA A 59 3.03 22.85 -4.85
N SER A 60 1.81 22.67 -5.30
CA SER A 60 0.99 23.64 -6.05
C SER A 60 -0.40 23.73 -5.46
N GLY A 61 -1.14 24.81 -5.78
CA GLY A 61 -2.46 25.06 -5.21
C GLY A 61 -2.40 25.71 -3.82
N LEU A 62 -1.22 26.17 -3.43
CA LEU A 62 -0.99 26.92 -2.20
C LEU A 62 -1.31 28.41 -2.42
N VAL A 63 -1.45 29.16 -1.34
CA VAL A 63 -1.81 30.59 -1.38
C VAL A 63 -0.65 31.39 -2.01
N PRO A 64 -0.85 32.09 -3.14
CA PRO A 64 0.26 32.76 -3.83
C PRO A 64 0.92 33.88 -3.02
N GLY A 65 2.24 33.98 -3.09
CA GLY A 65 3.00 35.10 -2.53
C GLY A 65 3.10 35.14 -1.00
N VAL A 66 2.59 34.13 -0.29
CA VAL A 66 2.70 34.01 1.16
C VAL A 66 3.56 32.82 1.57
N VAL A 67 3.98 32.84 2.84
CA VAL A 67 4.84 31.83 3.44
C VAL A 67 4.06 30.56 3.76
N HIS A 68 4.65 29.39 3.48
CA HIS A 68 4.10 28.09 3.84
C HIS A 68 5.04 27.39 4.80
N VAL A 69 4.62 27.30 6.05
CA VAL A 69 5.35 26.59 7.09
C VAL A 69 5.35 25.10 6.77
N GLN A 70 6.49 24.43 6.92
CA GLN A 70 6.61 23.01 6.61
C GLN A 70 7.58 22.28 7.53
N HIS A 71 7.25 21.03 7.84
CA HIS A 71 8.04 20.21 8.76
C HIS A 71 8.03 18.73 8.35
N LEU A 72 9.02 18.00 8.88
CA LEU A 72 8.89 16.58 9.13
C LEU A 72 8.27 16.39 10.51
N HIS A 73 7.13 15.70 10.58
CA HIS A 73 6.43 15.32 11.80
C HIS A 73 6.62 13.83 12.12
N GLY A 74 6.61 13.48 13.40
CA GLY A 74 6.64 12.09 13.85
C GLY A 74 7.57 11.88 15.04
N SER A 75 8.07 10.65 15.18
CA SER A 75 9.03 10.27 16.21
C SER A 75 9.78 9.01 15.77
N VAL A 76 11.01 8.87 16.27
CA VAL A 76 11.85 7.68 16.10
C VAL A 76 11.58 6.58 17.15
N ASP A 77 10.75 6.89 18.15
CA ASP A 77 10.47 6.00 19.30
C ASP A 77 9.27 5.04 19.08
N GLY A 78 8.79 4.88 17.84
CA GLY A 78 7.89 3.77 17.47
C GLY A 78 6.38 4.02 17.62
N MET A 79 5.87 5.15 17.13
CA MET A 79 4.42 5.36 16.94
C MET A 79 4.03 5.29 15.46
N ASN A 80 2.87 4.68 15.16
CA ASN A 80 2.30 4.66 13.81
C ASN A 80 1.62 5.99 13.49
N PHE A 81 2.42 7.01 13.22
CA PHE A 81 1.92 8.29 12.74
C PHE A 81 1.35 8.16 11.33
N HIS A 82 0.38 9.01 11.02
CA HIS A 82 -0.30 9.06 9.74
C HIS A 82 -0.87 10.46 9.48
N CYS A 83 -1.19 10.75 8.22
CA CYS A 83 -1.96 11.95 7.90
C CYS A 83 -3.36 11.88 8.54
N PRO A 84 -3.86 12.98 9.12
CA PRO A 84 -5.12 12.99 9.85
C PRO A 84 -6.29 12.67 8.90
N PRO A 85 -7.20 11.77 9.28
CA PRO A 85 -8.44 11.57 8.54
C PRO A 85 -9.39 12.76 8.74
N PRO A 86 -10.45 12.90 7.91
CA PRO A 86 -11.48 13.91 8.13
C PRO A 86 -12.12 13.86 9.53
N SER A 87 -12.15 12.68 10.17
CA SER A 87 -12.65 12.53 11.54
C SER A 87 -11.72 13.10 12.63
N ALA A 88 -10.58 13.68 12.25
CA ALA A 88 -9.70 14.39 13.16
C ALA A 88 -10.30 15.73 13.60
N ASP A 89 -11.15 16.35 12.77
CA ASP A 89 -11.99 17.50 13.13
C ASP A 89 -12.93 17.08 14.28
N ARG A 90 -12.60 17.53 15.50
CA ARG A 90 -13.27 17.13 16.75
C ARG A 90 -14.36 18.10 17.14
N ASP A 91 -14.22 19.37 16.83
CA ASP A 91 -15.24 20.38 17.11
C ASP A 91 -16.25 20.55 15.97
N ALA A 92 -16.03 19.86 14.84
CA ALA A 92 -16.88 19.81 13.66
C ALA A 92 -17.07 21.19 13.00
N ASP A 93 -16.04 22.05 13.08
CA ASP A 93 -16.03 23.36 12.43
C ASP A 93 -15.68 23.29 10.93
N GLY A 94 -15.34 22.09 10.43
CA GLY A 94 -14.99 21.82 9.03
C GLY A 94 -13.48 21.91 8.75
N TRP A 95 -12.66 22.18 9.77
CA TRP A 95 -11.22 22.32 9.66
C TRP A 95 -10.52 21.39 10.65
N ILE A 96 -9.46 20.73 10.17
CA ILE A 96 -8.53 20.03 11.04
C ILE A 96 -7.49 21.05 11.48
N SER A 97 -7.56 21.50 12.73
CA SER A 97 -6.53 22.30 13.35
C SER A 97 -5.22 21.53 13.53
N THR A 98 -4.12 22.24 13.79
CA THR A 98 -2.83 21.59 14.03
C THR A 98 -2.84 20.77 15.31
N GLU A 99 -3.60 21.22 16.30
CA GLU A 99 -3.82 20.54 17.57
C GLU A 99 -4.62 19.25 17.39
N GLU A 100 -5.61 19.24 16.50
CA GLU A 100 -6.40 18.05 16.17
C GLU A 100 -5.64 17.05 15.29
N GLY A 101 -4.76 17.53 14.42
CA GLY A 101 -3.90 16.70 13.59
C GLY A 101 -2.69 16.12 14.36
N LEU A 102 -2.29 16.75 15.47
CA LEU A 102 -1.09 16.37 16.24
C LEU A 102 -1.08 14.90 16.70
N PRO A 103 -2.20 14.30 17.18
CA PRO A 103 -2.23 12.88 17.53
C PRO A 103 -2.00 11.94 16.34
N SER A 104 -2.28 12.40 15.11
CA SER A 104 -2.12 11.62 13.89
C SER A 104 -0.70 11.72 13.33
N TYR A 105 -0.19 12.92 13.01
CA TYR A 105 1.14 13.05 12.39
C TYR A 105 2.29 13.21 13.40
N GLY A 106 2.01 13.51 14.66
CA GLY A 106 3.02 13.66 15.72
C GLY A 106 3.61 15.06 15.87
N ALA A 107 4.54 15.22 16.80
CA ALA A 107 5.22 16.50 17.00
C ALA A 107 6.16 16.84 15.84
N ILE A 108 6.51 18.12 15.71
CA ILE A 108 7.57 18.55 14.78
C ILE A 108 8.86 17.83 15.18
N PHE A 109 9.44 17.13 14.21
CA PHE A 109 10.70 16.42 14.32
C PHE A 109 11.83 17.24 13.66
N VAL A 110 11.61 17.74 12.43
CA VAL A 110 12.53 18.64 11.72
C VAL A 110 11.76 19.80 11.10
N ALA A 111 12.15 21.04 11.38
CA ALA A 111 11.61 22.21 10.70
C ALA A 111 12.31 22.41 9.35
N LEU A 112 11.55 22.44 8.25
CA LEU A 112 12.09 22.55 6.89
C LEU A 112 12.31 24.02 6.50
N THR A 113 13.11 24.72 7.31
CA THR A 113 13.53 26.09 7.06
C THR A 113 14.45 26.16 5.83
N THR A 114 14.49 27.29 5.12
CA THR A 114 15.36 27.51 3.96
C THR A 114 16.83 27.68 4.34
N TRP A 115 17.12 28.08 5.59
CA TRP A 115 18.47 28.22 6.14
C TRP A 115 18.43 28.18 7.68
N GLY A 116 19.57 27.92 8.32
CA GLY A 116 19.72 27.97 9.79
C GLY A 116 19.13 26.77 10.53
N ASP A 117 18.78 26.96 11.80
CA ASP A 117 18.27 25.92 12.70
C ASP A 117 17.04 25.19 12.14
N VAL A 118 16.98 23.87 12.39
CA VAL A 118 15.91 22.95 11.97
C VAL A 118 15.22 22.27 13.16
N SER A 119 15.48 22.73 14.38
CA SER A 119 14.85 22.19 15.58
C SER A 119 13.35 22.51 15.62
N ARG A 120 12.63 21.84 16.54
CA ARG A 120 11.22 22.13 16.84
C ARG A 120 10.96 23.61 17.16
N ALA A 121 11.90 24.31 17.78
CA ALA A 121 11.75 25.73 18.10
C ALA A 121 11.65 26.62 16.85
N SER A 122 12.19 26.15 15.72
CA SER A 122 12.07 26.80 14.42
C SER A 122 10.74 26.53 13.71
N GLY A 123 9.79 25.85 14.36
CA GLY A 123 8.51 25.44 13.78
C GLY A 123 7.66 26.59 13.23
N LEU A 124 7.80 27.81 13.76
CA LEU A 124 7.09 29.00 13.28
C LEU A 124 8.07 30.13 12.88
N ALA A 125 9.28 29.78 12.44
CA ALA A 125 10.27 30.75 11.94
C ALA A 125 9.88 31.27 10.53
N MET A 126 8.84 32.09 10.45
CA MET A 126 8.19 32.51 9.19
C MET A 126 9.15 33.19 8.20
N ASP A 127 10.17 33.90 8.69
CA ASP A 127 11.20 34.54 7.88
C ASP A 127 12.15 33.56 7.18
N ARG A 128 12.14 32.30 7.61
CA ARG A 128 12.98 31.21 7.07
C ARG A 128 12.18 30.07 6.49
N MET A 129 10.89 30.24 6.23
CA MET A 129 10.04 29.23 5.59
C MET A 129 9.86 29.55 4.10
N PRO A 130 9.60 28.56 3.24
CA PRO A 130 9.43 28.81 1.82
C PRO A 130 8.17 29.65 1.53
N VAL A 131 8.25 30.46 0.48
CA VAL A 131 7.16 31.32 0.00
C VAL A 131 6.66 30.76 -1.33
N ALA A 132 5.34 30.67 -1.49
CA ALA A 132 4.75 30.27 -2.76
C ALA A 132 4.96 31.36 -3.82
N ASP A 133 5.30 30.96 -5.05
CA ASP A 133 5.37 31.89 -6.17
C ASP A 133 3.97 32.43 -6.57
N ALA A 134 3.93 33.31 -7.56
CA ALA A 134 2.67 33.91 -8.04
C ALA A 134 1.65 32.90 -8.59
N SER A 135 2.06 31.66 -8.86
CA SER A 135 1.18 30.57 -9.28
C SER A 135 0.69 29.70 -8.12
N GLY A 136 1.05 30.04 -6.88
CA GLY A 136 0.75 29.21 -5.72
C GLY A 136 1.63 27.96 -5.64
N THR A 137 2.85 28.02 -6.19
CA THR A 137 3.79 26.90 -6.19
C THR A 137 4.93 27.13 -5.21
N VAL A 138 5.15 26.20 -4.29
CA VAL A 138 6.34 26.13 -3.44
C VAL A 138 7.36 25.17 -4.06
N ARG A 139 8.61 25.62 -4.18
CA ARG A 139 9.77 24.78 -4.49
C ARG A 139 10.81 24.94 -3.40
N PHE A 140 11.10 23.86 -2.69
CA PHE A 140 12.09 23.80 -1.63
C PHE A 140 13.14 22.75 -2.00
N ASP A 141 14.42 23.06 -1.83
CA ASP A 141 15.53 22.11 -1.98
C ASP A 141 16.62 22.51 -0.99
N ARG A 142 16.83 21.68 0.03
CA ARG A 142 17.84 21.92 1.07
C ARG A 142 18.50 20.62 1.48
N THR A 143 19.82 20.67 1.65
CA THR A 143 20.58 19.60 2.33
C THR A 143 20.85 20.02 3.77
N ILE A 144 20.52 19.14 4.71
CA ILE A 144 20.73 19.32 6.15
C ILE A 144 21.87 18.38 6.57
N ALA A 145 22.86 18.91 7.28
CA ALA A 145 24.00 18.14 7.73
C ALA A 145 23.58 17.15 8.83
N ALA A 146 24.21 15.97 8.87
CA ALA A 146 23.96 14.93 9.88
C ALA A 146 24.04 15.48 11.33
N ALA A 147 24.97 16.41 11.58
CA ALA A 147 25.17 17.01 12.90
C ALA A 147 24.02 17.94 13.34
N ASP A 148 23.24 18.45 12.40
CA ASP A 148 22.11 19.34 12.66
C ASP A 148 20.76 18.59 12.70
N LEU A 149 20.76 17.31 12.29
CA LEU A 149 19.59 16.45 12.35
C LEU A 149 19.41 15.85 13.75
N PRO A 150 18.16 15.68 14.22
CA PRO A 150 17.89 14.84 15.38
C PRO A 150 18.50 13.43 15.20
N PRO A 151 19.03 12.80 16.26
CA PRO A 151 19.54 11.43 16.18
C PRO A 151 18.48 10.46 15.65
N GLY A 152 18.89 9.52 14.79
CA GLY A 152 17.99 8.53 14.22
C GLY A 152 17.17 9.01 13.02
N THR A 153 17.31 10.27 12.58
CA THR A 153 16.47 10.81 11.50
C THR A 153 16.54 9.98 10.23
N VAL A 154 17.74 9.62 9.78
CA VAL A 154 17.95 8.91 8.52
C VAL A 154 17.45 7.46 8.62
N GLU A 155 17.73 6.81 9.75
CA GLU A 155 17.34 5.42 10.02
C GLU A 155 15.81 5.25 10.15
N HIS A 156 15.13 6.32 10.53
CA HIS A 156 13.69 6.35 10.82
C HIS A 156 12.92 7.31 9.92
N LEU A 157 13.43 7.65 8.73
CA LEU A 157 12.73 8.53 7.77
C LEU A 157 11.29 8.05 7.51
N LYS A 158 11.11 6.73 7.49
CA LYS A 158 9.84 6.05 7.31
C LYS A 158 8.78 6.30 8.39
N ASP A 159 9.21 6.69 9.59
CA ASP A 159 8.32 6.97 10.73
C ASP A 159 7.89 8.44 10.76
N LEU A 160 8.34 9.22 9.77
CA LEU A 160 8.14 10.66 9.66
C LEU A 160 7.16 11.02 8.52
N HIS A 161 6.66 12.25 8.54
CA HIS A 161 5.62 12.75 7.64
C HIS A 161 5.95 14.16 7.21
N VAL A 162 5.73 14.49 5.93
CA VAL A 162 5.85 15.87 5.46
C VAL A 162 4.49 16.55 5.61
N VAL A 163 4.42 17.60 6.40
CA VAL A 163 3.21 18.43 6.53
C VAL A 163 3.55 19.84 6.09
N GLN A 164 2.73 20.40 5.20
CA GLN A 164 2.78 21.81 4.84
C GLN A 164 1.52 22.50 5.34
N HIS A 165 1.69 23.69 5.89
CA HIS A 165 0.63 24.48 6.51
C HIS A 165 0.32 25.72 5.68
N GLY A 166 -0.85 26.30 5.95
CA GLY A 166 -1.30 27.52 5.33
C GLY A 166 -2.50 27.32 4.40
N VAL A 167 -3.69 27.62 4.89
CA VAL A 167 -4.97 27.53 4.17
C VAL A 167 -5.61 28.90 4.01
N ASP A 168 -6.32 29.12 2.91
CA ASP A 168 -7.10 30.35 2.67
C ASP A 168 -8.58 30.06 2.90
N ALA A 169 -9.05 30.26 4.13
CA ALA A 169 -10.37 29.77 4.54
C ALA A 169 -11.52 30.55 3.91
N ASN A 170 -11.26 31.78 3.47
CA ASN A 170 -12.26 32.66 2.84
C ASN A 170 -11.97 32.99 1.37
N GLY A 171 -10.91 32.44 0.79
CA GLY A 171 -10.58 32.59 -0.63
C GLY A 171 -10.08 33.98 -1.01
N ASN A 172 -9.50 34.74 -0.08
CA ASN A 172 -9.07 36.12 -0.32
C ASN A 172 -7.58 36.28 -0.66
N GLY A 173 -6.84 35.17 -0.73
CA GLY A 173 -5.44 35.12 -1.14
C GLY A 173 -4.44 35.56 -0.08
N LYS A 174 -4.81 35.64 1.20
CA LYS A 174 -3.90 35.99 2.31
C LYS A 174 -4.31 35.27 3.59
N TYR A 175 -3.40 35.21 4.56
CA TYR A 175 -3.73 34.77 5.91
C TYR A 175 -4.20 35.93 6.76
N ASP A 176 -5.39 35.82 7.34
CA ASP A 176 -5.95 36.82 8.24
C ASP A 176 -6.82 36.25 9.36
N LEU A 177 -7.13 37.12 10.31
CA LEU A 177 -7.90 36.78 11.51
C LEU A 177 -9.42 36.77 11.26
N GLY A 178 -9.87 37.04 10.04
CA GLY A 178 -11.28 37.32 9.73
C GLY A 178 -12.19 36.09 9.79
N THR A 179 -11.66 34.91 9.46
CA THR A 179 -12.45 33.68 9.37
C THR A 179 -12.16 32.71 10.51
N LEU A 180 -10.92 32.25 10.62
CA LEU A 180 -10.52 31.27 11.64
C LEU A 180 -9.95 31.91 12.91
N GLY A 181 -9.83 33.24 12.94
CA GLY A 181 -9.27 33.95 14.08
C GLY A 181 -7.77 33.72 14.27
N GLU A 182 -7.33 33.89 15.51
CA GLU A 182 -5.92 33.84 15.89
C GLU A 182 -5.51 32.43 16.33
N SER A 183 -4.32 31.99 15.90
CA SER A 183 -3.83 30.64 16.12
C SER A 183 -3.70 30.30 17.60
N THR A 184 -4.45 29.31 18.07
CA THR A 184 -4.34 28.78 19.44
C THR A 184 -2.97 28.17 19.69
N LEU A 185 -2.40 27.50 18.68
CA LEU A 185 -1.06 26.94 18.71
C LEU A 185 -0.01 28.04 18.89
N ALA A 186 -0.08 29.09 18.07
CA ALA A 186 0.85 30.21 18.17
C ALA A 186 0.79 30.88 19.55
N LYS A 187 -0.41 31.07 20.09
CA LYS A 187 -0.60 31.60 21.46
C LYS A 187 0.04 30.70 22.50
N SER A 188 -0.13 29.39 22.40
CA SER A 188 0.50 28.43 23.31
C SER A 188 2.04 28.48 23.27
N ALA A 189 2.60 28.91 22.13
CA ALA A 189 4.03 29.14 21.94
C ALA A 189 4.49 30.56 22.33
N GLY A 190 3.60 31.41 22.88
CA GLY A 190 3.91 32.78 23.28
C GLY A 190 3.96 33.78 22.12
N LEU A 191 3.47 33.40 20.94
CA LEU A 191 3.37 34.26 19.77
C LEU A 191 1.96 34.88 19.68
N SER A 192 1.86 36.06 19.09
CA SER A 192 0.59 36.77 18.92
C SER A 192 0.45 37.31 17.50
N GLY A 193 -0.79 37.47 17.05
CA GLY A 193 -1.12 37.99 15.72
C GLY A 193 -0.92 37.01 14.57
N ILE A 194 -0.64 35.73 14.84
CA ILE A 194 -0.55 34.69 13.82
C ILE A 194 -1.95 34.15 13.53
N PRO A 195 -2.46 34.27 12.29
CA PRO A 195 -3.75 33.68 11.92
C PRO A 195 -3.76 32.16 12.03
N GLN A 196 -4.90 31.60 12.43
CA GLN A 196 -5.12 30.15 12.44
C GLN A 196 -4.91 29.56 11.03
N GLU A 197 -5.31 30.30 10.00
CA GLU A 197 -5.06 30.02 8.57
C GLU A 197 -3.59 29.72 8.25
N ALA A 198 -2.64 30.46 8.85
CA ALA A 198 -1.21 30.25 8.62
C ALA A 198 -0.68 28.96 9.27
N THR A 199 -1.43 28.41 10.23
CA THR A 199 -1.03 27.23 11.00
C THR A 199 -1.77 25.97 10.62
N HIS A 200 -2.97 26.03 10.03
CA HIS A 200 -3.70 24.84 9.62
C HIS A 200 -2.95 24.03 8.56
N PRO A 201 -2.93 22.68 8.66
CA PRO A 201 -2.31 21.83 7.65
C PRO A 201 -3.06 21.98 6.31
N ALA A 202 -2.31 22.29 5.25
CA ALA A 202 -2.81 22.40 3.89
C ALA A 202 -2.55 21.11 3.11
N THR A 203 -1.41 20.47 3.33
CA THR A 203 -1.11 19.15 2.77
C THR A 203 -0.40 18.26 3.79
N CYS A 204 -0.57 16.96 3.64
CA CYS A 204 0.19 15.96 4.36
C CYS A 204 0.59 14.82 3.44
N GLY A 205 1.83 14.36 3.58
CA GLY A 205 2.33 13.19 2.90
C GLY A 205 3.12 12.27 3.81
N MET A 206 2.81 11.00 3.72
CA MET A 206 3.52 9.91 4.41
C MET A 206 4.89 9.71 3.75
N ILE A 207 5.97 9.71 4.53
CA ILE A 207 7.28 9.31 3.97
C ILE A 207 7.22 7.82 3.69
N ALA A 208 7.37 7.45 2.42
CA ALA A 208 7.21 6.08 1.99
C ALA A 208 8.39 5.19 2.46
N GLY A 209 8.34 4.77 3.71
CA GLY A 209 8.80 3.46 4.14
C GLY A 209 7.70 2.83 5.00
N ALA A 210 7.14 1.71 4.58
CA ALA A 210 6.35 0.85 5.46
C ALA A 210 5.13 1.45 6.23
N ALA A 211 4.20 2.15 5.59
CA ALA A 211 2.76 2.09 5.92
C ALA A 211 1.91 2.70 4.79
N ALA A 212 1.00 1.89 4.22
CA ALA A 212 0.07 2.23 3.13
C ALA A 212 0.65 3.05 1.94
N GLY A 213 1.45 2.42 1.07
CA GLY A 213 1.65 2.92 -0.30
C GLY A 213 2.99 2.61 -0.97
N SER A 214 3.94 1.96 -0.29
CA SER A 214 5.16 1.48 -0.96
C SER A 214 4.80 0.29 -1.84
N VAL A 215 4.65 0.54 -3.12
CA VAL A 215 4.49 -0.48 -4.15
C VAL A 215 5.67 -1.45 -4.05
N PRO A 216 5.44 -2.75 -3.80
CA PRO A 216 6.51 -3.74 -3.83
C PRO A 216 7.27 -3.65 -5.15
N VAL A 217 8.60 -3.77 -5.10
CA VAL A 217 9.40 -3.83 -6.33
C VAL A 217 9.44 -5.27 -6.86
N GLY A 218 9.04 -5.44 -8.12
CA GLY A 218 9.07 -6.72 -8.80
C GLY A 218 8.04 -7.72 -8.26
N GLY A 219 8.22 -9.00 -8.60
CA GLY A 219 7.32 -10.07 -8.22
C GLY A 219 7.55 -10.61 -6.80
N VAL A 220 6.72 -11.59 -6.38
CA VAL A 220 6.83 -12.23 -5.05
C VAL A 220 7.59 -13.56 -5.13
N ALA A 221 8.39 -13.88 -4.11
CA ALA A 221 9.17 -15.12 -4.02
C ALA A 221 8.48 -16.16 -3.12
N THR A 222 7.32 -16.68 -3.55
CA THR A 222 6.46 -17.59 -2.76
C THR A 222 6.60 -19.07 -3.16
N GLY A 223 7.79 -19.51 -3.60
CA GLY A 223 8.02 -20.91 -3.97
C GLY A 223 9.50 -21.25 -4.03
N ASP A 224 9.85 -22.43 -3.53
CA ASP A 224 11.21 -22.99 -3.49
C ASP A 224 11.37 -24.21 -4.43
N GLY A 225 10.27 -24.63 -5.07
CA GLY A 225 10.18 -25.74 -6.04
C GLY A 225 10.56 -27.10 -5.49
N SER A 226 10.47 -27.27 -4.17
CA SER A 226 10.64 -28.55 -3.50
C SER A 226 9.53 -29.56 -3.84
N SER A 227 8.51 -29.18 -4.62
CA SER A 227 7.33 -30.01 -4.93
C SER A 227 7.40 -30.80 -6.25
N LEU A 228 8.45 -30.67 -7.08
CA LEU A 228 8.56 -31.44 -8.34
C LEU A 228 9.23 -32.81 -8.15
N ALA A 229 8.55 -33.72 -7.44
CA ALA A 229 8.60 -35.14 -7.77
C ALA A 229 7.42 -35.45 -8.69
N SER A 230 7.67 -35.34 -10.00
CA SER A 230 6.80 -35.86 -11.05
C SER A 230 6.53 -37.35 -10.82
N VAL A 231 5.33 -37.67 -10.31
CA VAL A 231 4.82 -39.05 -10.38
C VAL A 231 4.44 -39.30 -11.84
N SER A 232 5.36 -39.91 -12.58
CA SER A 232 5.10 -40.37 -13.95
C SER A 232 4.10 -41.53 -13.93
N PRO A 233 3.11 -41.58 -14.84
CA PRO A 233 2.23 -42.72 -14.93
C PRO A 233 2.82 -43.81 -15.86
N TRP A 234 3.37 -44.87 -15.25
CA TRP A 234 3.31 -46.31 -15.63
C TRP A 234 4.14 -46.75 -16.88
N PRO A 235 4.41 -48.07 -17.13
CA PRO A 235 3.86 -49.30 -16.50
C PRO A 235 4.89 -50.43 -16.15
N THR A 236 4.55 -51.34 -15.24
CA THR A 236 4.96 -52.77 -15.33
C THR A 236 3.92 -53.69 -14.68
N PHE A 237 3.77 -54.85 -15.32
CA PHE A 237 2.78 -55.92 -15.15
C PHE A 237 2.84 -56.70 -13.81
N GLY A 238 1.71 -57.32 -13.46
CA GLY A 238 1.59 -58.45 -12.51
C GLY A 238 0.22 -58.47 -11.80
N ALA A 239 -0.87 -58.93 -12.42
CA ALA A 239 -1.36 -60.32 -12.47
C ALA A 239 -2.10 -60.82 -11.19
N LEU A 240 -3.41 -61.04 -11.38
CA LEU A 240 -4.35 -62.02 -10.78
C LEU A 240 -4.49 -62.18 -9.24
N ALA A 241 -5.74 -62.02 -8.75
CA ALA A 241 -6.52 -63.14 -8.19
C ALA A 241 -8.02 -62.80 -8.07
N LEU A 242 -8.86 -63.67 -8.65
CA LEU A 242 -10.32 -63.74 -8.59
C LEU A 242 -10.78 -64.53 -7.36
N VAL A 243 -11.79 -64.05 -6.63
CA VAL A 243 -12.88 -64.82 -5.95
C VAL A 243 -14.01 -63.79 -5.67
N GLY A 244 -15.32 -63.95 -5.94
CA GLY A 244 -16.11 -65.11 -6.33
C GLY A 244 -17.32 -65.38 -5.41
N VAL A 245 -18.26 -64.41 -5.26
CA VAL A 245 -19.76 -64.59 -5.13
C VAL A 245 -20.24 -65.35 -3.83
N PRO A 246 -21.54 -65.49 -3.39
CA PRO A 246 -22.86 -64.92 -3.78
C PRO A 246 -23.83 -64.45 -2.63
N VAL A 247 -25.00 -63.89 -3.04
CA VAL A 247 -26.41 -64.13 -2.55
C VAL A 247 -26.79 -63.63 -1.13
N ALA A 248 -28.00 -63.15 -0.82
CA ALA A 248 -29.20 -62.66 -1.50
C ALA A 248 -30.23 -62.29 -0.40
N CYS A 249 -31.44 -61.90 -0.84
CA CYS A 249 -32.75 -61.91 -0.15
C CYS A 249 -33.26 -60.50 0.26
N LEU A 250 -34.21 -59.92 -0.51
CA LEU A 250 -35.68 -60.17 -0.53
C LEU A 250 -36.35 -59.42 0.65
N VAL A 251 -37.42 -58.61 0.57
CA VAL A 251 -38.72 -58.60 -0.16
C VAL A 251 -39.29 -57.16 0.01
N ALA A 252 -39.67 -56.40 -1.03
CA ALA A 252 -40.95 -56.35 -1.77
C ALA A 252 -42.11 -55.56 -1.08
N VAL A 253 -42.66 -54.53 -1.76
CA VAL A 253 -44.05 -54.43 -2.31
C VAL A 253 -44.81 -53.31 -1.54
N ALA A 254 -45.65 -52.41 -2.08
CA ALA A 254 -46.43 -52.28 -3.33
C ALA A 254 -46.64 -50.77 -3.66
N VAL A 255 -46.69 -50.33 -4.93
CA VAL A 255 -47.91 -50.01 -5.74
C VAL A 255 -48.74 -48.83 -5.19
N ALA A 256 -49.30 -47.87 -5.93
CA ALA A 256 -49.15 -47.24 -7.25
C ALA A 256 -50.13 -46.04 -7.24
N LEU A 257 -49.97 -45.08 -8.17
CA LEU A 257 -51.01 -44.32 -8.90
C LEU A 257 -50.61 -42.84 -9.11
N ARG A 258 -50.25 -42.51 -10.35
CA ARG A 258 -50.48 -41.20 -11.02
C ARG A 258 -51.71 -41.40 -11.93
N PRO A 259 -52.52 -40.40 -12.32
CA PRO A 259 -52.17 -39.03 -12.76
C PRO A 259 -53.10 -37.94 -12.15
N ALA A 260 -52.94 -36.62 -12.32
CA ALA A 260 -53.19 -35.82 -13.53
C ALA A 260 -52.80 -34.34 -13.30
N ALA A 261 -52.63 -33.60 -14.40
CA ALA A 261 -52.28 -32.19 -14.45
C ALA A 261 -53.50 -31.28 -14.70
N GLU A 262 -53.49 -30.05 -14.16
CA GLU A 262 -53.95 -28.73 -14.71
C GLU A 262 -54.21 -27.71 -13.55
N PRO A 263 -54.41 -26.39 -13.77
CA PRO A 263 -53.96 -25.43 -14.80
C PRO A 263 -53.28 -24.17 -14.17
N PRO A 264 -52.77 -23.18 -14.95
CA PRO A 264 -52.10 -22.00 -14.40
C PRO A 264 -53.06 -20.93 -13.86
N SER A 265 -52.65 -20.22 -12.80
CA SER A 265 -53.41 -19.13 -12.18
C SER A 265 -53.32 -17.79 -12.96
N PRO A 266 -54.38 -16.96 -12.93
CA PRO A 266 -54.49 -15.70 -13.68
C PRO A 266 -53.67 -14.54 -13.09
N PRO A 267 -53.37 -13.48 -13.88
CA PRO A 267 -52.53 -12.36 -13.47
C PRO A 267 -53.27 -11.35 -12.57
N ALA A 268 -52.56 -10.79 -11.60
CA ALA A 268 -53.03 -9.69 -10.75
C ALA A 268 -52.99 -8.34 -11.51
N PRO A 269 -53.89 -7.39 -11.20
CA PRO A 269 -54.07 -6.15 -11.95
C PRO A 269 -52.98 -5.09 -11.68
N ALA A 270 -52.74 -4.30 -12.72
CA ALA A 270 -51.83 -3.16 -12.76
C ALA A 270 -52.31 -1.99 -11.90
N SER A 271 -51.36 -1.34 -11.21
CA SER A 271 -51.55 -0.01 -10.63
C SER A 271 -50.72 1.00 -11.42
N ALA A 272 -51.41 1.93 -12.09
CA ALA A 272 -50.87 3.19 -12.59
C ALA A 272 -50.64 4.13 -11.39
N GLY A 273 -49.64 5.01 -11.30
CA GLY A 273 -48.49 5.37 -12.12
C GLY A 273 -47.70 6.43 -11.34
N ALA A 274 -46.42 6.63 -11.67
CA ALA A 274 -45.64 7.79 -11.23
C ALA A 274 -44.77 8.30 -12.40
N PRO A 275 -44.50 9.60 -12.53
CA PRO A 275 -43.95 10.20 -13.75
C PRO A 275 -42.54 9.71 -14.06
N ALA A 276 -42.25 9.49 -15.33
CA ALA A 276 -40.93 9.13 -15.82
C ALA A 276 -39.92 10.26 -15.56
N ALA A 277 -38.91 9.98 -14.75
CA ALA A 277 -37.71 10.80 -14.64
C ALA A 277 -36.87 10.70 -15.95
N PRO A 278 -36.19 11.77 -16.37
CA PRO A 278 -35.37 11.78 -17.58
C PRO A 278 -34.24 10.74 -17.51
N PRO A 279 -33.75 10.23 -18.65
CA PRO A 279 -32.73 9.18 -18.68
C PRO A 279 -31.46 9.67 -17.99
N ALA A 280 -31.12 9.04 -16.88
CA ALA A 280 -29.81 9.19 -16.27
C ALA A 280 -28.76 8.65 -17.26
N THR A 281 -27.80 9.50 -17.56
CA THR A 281 -26.48 9.17 -18.12
C THR A 281 -25.88 7.97 -17.36
N PRO A 282 -25.09 7.09 -18.00
CA PRO A 282 -24.75 5.78 -17.44
C PRO A 282 -24.06 5.92 -16.08
N ALA A 283 -24.65 5.29 -15.06
CA ALA A 283 -24.04 5.13 -13.75
C ALA A 283 -22.83 4.18 -13.86
N LEU A 284 -21.63 4.73 -13.71
CA LEU A 284 -20.45 3.95 -13.38
C LEU A 284 -20.40 3.77 -11.85
N THR A 285 -20.71 2.56 -11.38
CA THR A 285 -20.12 1.93 -10.18
C THR A 285 -20.74 0.54 -10.01
N ARG A 286 -19.95 -0.52 -10.12
CA ARG A 286 -20.34 -1.84 -9.58
C ARG A 286 -19.51 -2.08 -8.31
N GLY A 287 -20.23 -2.09 -7.18
CA GLY A 287 -19.71 -2.08 -5.82
C GLY A 287 -19.45 -0.66 -5.28
N GLY A 288 -20.20 -0.23 -4.27
CA GLY A 288 -19.85 0.98 -3.52
C GLY A 288 -18.53 0.78 -2.76
N LEU A 289 -17.69 1.80 -2.69
CA LEU A 289 -16.45 1.75 -1.92
C LEU A 289 -16.79 1.53 -0.43
N LEU A 290 -16.03 0.65 0.22
CA LEU A 290 -16.13 0.40 1.65
C LEU A 290 -15.12 1.28 2.42
N PRO A 291 -15.52 1.87 3.57
CA PRO A 291 -14.59 2.55 4.48
C PRO A 291 -13.43 1.65 4.87
N ALA A 292 -12.24 2.18 5.10
CA ALA A 292 -11.05 1.35 5.37
C ALA A 292 -11.25 0.39 6.56
N SER A 293 -10.94 -0.90 6.37
CA SER A 293 -11.03 -1.90 7.44
C SER A 293 -10.10 -3.09 7.15
N PRO A 294 -9.23 -3.49 8.10
CA PRO A 294 -8.30 -4.59 7.88
C PRO A 294 -9.00 -5.92 7.55
N PRO A 295 -8.47 -6.72 6.61
CA PRO A 295 -9.04 -8.02 6.28
C PRO A 295 -8.67 -9.06 7.34
N THR A 296 -9.53 -10.07 7.49
CA THR A 296 -9.39 -11.12 8.51
C THR A 296 -9.36 -12.52 7.91
N ARG A 297 -10.05 -12.75 6.80
CA ARG A 297 -10.19 -14.09 6.18
C ARG A 297 -10.39 -13.99 4.67
N LEU A 298 -9.81 -14.93 3.94
CA LEU A 298 -9.98 -15.09 2.49
C LEU A 298 -10.79 -16.36 2.21
N THR A 299 -11.80 -16.25 1.35
CA THR A 299 -12.59 -17.38 0.84
C THR A 299 -12.64 -17.37 -0.69
N ILE A 300 -12.28 -18.51 -1.30
CA ILE A 300 -12.35 -18.73 -2.75
C ILE A 300 -12.95 -20.12 -2.99
N SER A 301 -14.26 -20.18 -3.22
CA SER A 301 -15.01 -21.43 -3.34
C SER A 301 -14.52 -22.31 -4.49
N ALA A 302 -14.18 -21.71 -5.63
CA ALA A 302 -13.68 -22.43 -6.81
C ALA A 302 -12.37 -23.22 -6.55
N LEU A 303 -11.61 -22.82 -5.51
CA LEU A 303 -10.35 -23.46 -5.13
C LEU A 303 -10.42 -24.18 -3.78
N ASN A 304 -11.57 -24.20 -3.09
CA ASN A 304 -11.72 -24.68 -1.72
C ASN A 304 -10.77 -24.00 -0.73
N ILE A 305 -10.56 -22.69 -0.87
CA ILE A 305 -9.75 -21.89 0.05
C ILE A 305 -10.66 -21.22 1.09
N ASP A 306 -10.36 -21.44 2.36
CA ASP A 306 -10.91 -20.70 3.50
C ASP A 306 -9.82 -20.60 4.58
N VAL A 307 -9.16 -19.45 4.65
CA VAL A 307 -7.97 -19.25 5.49
C VAL A 307 -7.97 -17.87 6.17
N PRO A 308 -7.42 -17.77 7.40
CA PRO A 308 -7.16 -16.47 8.00
C PRO A 308 -6.07 -15.72 7.21
N LEU A 309 -6.09 -14.40 7.31
CA LEU A 309 -5.08 -13.52 6.72
C LEU A 309 -4.11 -13.01 7.78
N THR A 310 -2.83 -12.95 7.42
CA THR A 310 -1.78 -12.28 8.21
C THR A 310 -1.32 -10.99 7.54
N GLY A 311 -0.71 -10.08 8.28
CA GLY A 311 -0.09 -8.89 7.70
C GLY A 311 1.26 -9.22 7.06
N LEU A 312 1.55 -8.62 5.90
CA LEU A 312 2.86 -8.63 5.24
C LEU A 312 3.36 -7.20 5.10
N GLY A 313 4.65 -7.01 5.36
CA GLY A 313 5.40 -5.80 5.08
C GLY A 313 6.27 -5.92 3.82
N LEU A 314 7.35 -5.15 3.81
CA LEU A 314 8.39 -5.20 2.80
C LEU A 314 9.70 -5.66 3.44
N ARG A 315 10.45 -6.49 2.72
CA ARG A 315 11.84 -6.82 3.06
C ARG A 315 12.77 -5.64 2.77
N PRO A 316 13.99 -5.64 3.36
CA PRO A 316 15.07 -4.78 2.88
C PRO A 316 15.25 -4.93 1.37
N GLY A 317 15.27 -3.80 0.64
CA GLY A 317 15.28 -3.79 -0.83
C GLY A 317 13.91 -3.71 -1.50
N GLY A 318 12.81 -3.61 -0.72
CA GLY A 318 11.49 -3.25 -1.22
C GLY A 318 10.65 -4.41 -1.79
N ALA A 319 11.15 -5.65 -1.76
CA ALA A 319 10.37 -6.82 -2.15
C ALA A 319 9.31 -7.14 -1.07
N MET A 320 8.11 -7.57 -1.48
CA MET A 320 7.07 -7.96 -0.52
C MET A 320 7.55 -9.14 0.34
N GLU A 321 7.28 -9.08 1.64
CA GLU A 321 7.37 -10.25 2.51
C GLU A 321 6.46 -11.38 2.00
N VAL A 322 6.76 -12.62 2.38
CA VAL A 322 5.92 -13.78 2.06
C VAL A 322 5.66 -14.54 3.35
N PRO A 323 4.55 -15.30 3.45
CA PRO A 323 4.27 -16.10 4.64
C PRO A 323 5.40 -17.09 4.98
N ASP A 324 5.55 -17.45 6.25
CA ASP A 324 6.59 -18.39 6.71
C ASP A 324 6.19 -19.87 6.60
N ASP A 325 5.02 -20.16 5.99
CA ASP A 325 4.49 -21.50 5.81
C ASP A 325 3.63 -21.63 4.54
N ALA A 326 3.34 -22.87 4.15
CA ALA A 326 2.60 -23.19 2.93
C ALA A 326 1.11 -22.77 2.97
N ARG A 327 0.49 -22.75 4.14
CA ARG A 327 -0.97 -22.64 4.32
C ARG A 327 -1.44 -21.20 4.53
N THR A 328 -0.59 -20.35 5.08
CA THR A 328 -0.92 -18.96 5.37
C THR A 328 -0.98 -18.12 4.10
N VAL A 329 -1.95 -17.21 4.04
CA VAL A 329 -2.03 -16.14 3.05
C VAL A 329 -1.83 -14.82 3.76
N GLY A 330 -0.97 -13.98 3.19
CA GLY A 330 -0.68 -12.67 3.74
C GLY A 330 -1.32 -11.55 2.93
N TRP A 331 -1.76 -10.50 3.61
CA TRP A 331 -2.21 -9.24 3.03
C TRP A 331 -1.11 -8.20 3.20
N PHE A 332 -0.75 -7.53 2.11
CA PHE A 332 0.21 -6.43 2.18
C PHE A 332 -0.42 -5.21 2.86
N THR A 333 0.05 -4.90 4.07
CA THR A 333 -0.47 -3.81 4.90
C THR A 333 -0.21 -2.43 4.29
N GLY A 334 0.73 -2.37 3.34
CA GLY A 334 1.04 -1.20 2.54
C GLY A 334 0.07 -0.93 1.39
N ALA A 335 -1.00 -1.69 1.22
CA ALA A 335 -2.00 -1.47 0.17
C ALA A 335 -3.37 -1.05 0.74
N PRO A 336 -4.24 -0.42 -0.08
CA PRO A 336 -5.64 -0.20 0.29
C PRO A 336 -6.30 -1.46 0.84
N THR A 337 -7.17 -1.29 1.85
CA THR A 337 -7.91 -2.43 2.40
C THR A 337 -8.93 -2.96 1.38
N PRO A 338 -9.21 -4.28 1.36
CA PRO A 338 -10.21 -4.84 0.45
C PRO A 338 -11.55 -4.09 0.54
N GLY A 339 -12.04 -3.62 -0.61
CA GLY A 339 -13.28 -2.86 -0.75
C GLY A 339 -13.08 -1.34 -0.78
N SER A 340 -11.92 -0.82 -0.37
CA SER A 340 -11.59 0.60 -0.50
C SER A 340 -11.03 0.94 -1.88
N LEU A 341 -10.94 2.23 -2.20
CA LEU A 341 -10.38 2.70 -3.48
C LEU A 341 -8.93 2.23 -3.65
N GLY A 342 -8.64 1.59 -4.78
CA GLY A 342 -7.31 1.09 -5.10
C GLY A 342 -7.15 -0.43 -4.97
N PRO A 343 -5.92 -0.94 -5.18
CA PRO A 343 -5.65 -2.37 -5.22
C PRO A 343 -5.34 -2.95 -3.84
N ALA A 344 -6.17 -3.85 -3.32
CA ALA A 344 -5.77 -4.72 -2.21
C ALA A 344 -4.88 -5.87 -2.71
N ILE A 345 -3.80 -6.18 -2.01
CA ILE A 345 -2.82 -7.18 -2.46
C ILE A 345 -2.67 -8.31 -1.44
N LEU A 346 -2.86 -9.56 -1.89
CA LEU A 346 -2.66 -10.76 -1.09
C LEU A 346 -1.64 -11.67 -1.77
N ALA A 347 -0.73 -12.24 -0.98
CA ALA A 347 0.31 -13.16 -1.44
C ALA A 347 0.28 -14.49 -0.68
N GLY A 348 0.59 -15.57 -1.37
CA GLY A 348 0.60 -16.92 -0.80
C GLY A 348 1.52 -17.85 -1.59
N HIS A 349 1.90 -18.97 -0.96
CA HIS A 349 2.80 -19.95 -1.55
C HIS A 349 2.16 -20.77 -2.68
N VAL A 350 2.95 -21.03 -3.73
CA VAL A 350 2.68 -22.12 -4.67
C VAL A 350 3.13 -23.44 -4.06
N ASP A 351 4.29 -23.43 -3.42
CA ASP A 351 4.82 -24.48 -2.56
C ASP A 351 5.75 -23.87 -1.51
N PHE A 352 5.99 -24.65 -0.46
CA PHE A 352 6.95 -24.32 0.59
C PHE A 352 7.42 -25.60 1.27
N LYS A 353 8.74 -25.85 1.31
CA LYS A 353 9.37 -26.99 2.00
C LYS A 353 8.70 -28.34 1.69
N GLY A 354 8.38 -28.58 0.42
CA GLY A 354 7.80 -29.84 -0.07
C GLY A 354 6.29 -29.98 0.13
N THR A 355 5.62 -28.95 0.65
CA THR A 355 4.16 -28.91 0.79
C THR A 355 3.56 -27.96 -0.24
N ALA A 356 2.49 -28.39 -0.92
CA ALA A 356 1.71 -27.52 -1.79
C ALA A 356 1.14 -26.34 -1.00
N GLY A 357 1.32 -25.13 -1.50
CA GLY A 357 0.84 -23.92 -0.85
C GLY A 357 -0.64 -23.64 -1.11
N THR A 358 -1.24 -22.76 -0.30
CA THR A 358 -2.65 -22.37 -0.46
C THR A 358 -2.94 -21.78 -1.84
N PHE A 359 -1.96 -21.13 -2.48
CA PHE A 359 -2.09 -20.59 -3.83
C PHE A 359 -1.52 -21.51 -4.92
N ALA A 360 -1.28 -22.80 -4.64
CA ALA A 360 -0.78 -23.77 -5.62
C ALA A 360 -1.62 -23.85 -6.90
N ARG A 361 -2.92 -23.58 -6.80
CA ARG A 361 -3.89 -23.68 -7.91
C ARG A 361 -4.44 -22.33 -8.38
N LEU A 362 -3.77 -21.23 -8.04
CA LEU A 362 -4.27 -19.89 -8.34
C LEU A 362 -4.50 -19.66 -9.85
N SER A 363 -3.68 -20.28 -10.71
CA SER A 363 -3.81 -20.24 -12.17
C SER A 363 -5.05 -20.94 -12.73
N ALA A 364 -5.78 -21.71 -11.91
CA ALA A 364 -7.00 -22.40 -12.33
C ALA A 364 -8.26 -21.52 -12.25
N LEU A 365 -8.17 -20.34 -11.63
CA LEU A 365 -9.27 -19.36 -11.58
C LEU A 365 -9.60 -18.83 -12.98
N ARG A 366 -10.86 -18.44 -13.16
CA ARG A 366 -11.39 -17.89 -14.41
C ARG A 366 -12.11 -16.58 -14.16
N PRO A 367 -12.19 -15.69 -15.17
CA PRO A 367 -13.05 -14.52 -15.08
C PRO A 367 -14.48 -14.89 -14.65
N GLY A 368 -14.99 -14.17 -13.66
CA GLY A 368 -16.30 -14.43 -13.04
C GLY A 368 -16.26 -15.27 -11.76
N ASP A 369 -15.15 -15.95 -11.44
CA ASP A 369 -15.02 -16.64 -10.15
C ASP A 369 -15.07 -15.63 -8.99
N GLU A 370 -15.81 -15.95 -7.93
CA GLU A 370 -15.97 -15.08 -6.77
C GLU A 370 -14.81 -15.25 -5.78
N VAL A 371 -14.29 -14.12 -5.31
CA VAL A 371 -13.35 -14.02 -4.19
C VAL A 371 -13.96 -13.14 -3.11
N ARG A 372 -14.08 -13.69 -1.89
CA ARG A 372 -14.63 -12.98 -0.73
C ARG A 372 -13.54 -12.73 0.30
N VAL A 373 -13.47 -11.50 0.79
CA VAL A 373 -12.57 -11.11 1.87
C VAL A 373 -13.37 -10.54 3.04
N SER A 374 -13.39 -11.26 4.15
CA SER A 374 -14.01 -10.81 5.40
C SER A 374 -13.13 -9.77 6.08
N ARG A 375 -13.75 -8.78 6.74
CA ARG A 375 -13.10 -7.59 7.28
C ARG A 375 -13.36 -7.44 8.77
N ARG A 376 -12.53 -6.67 9.47
CA ARG A 376 -12.62 -6.50 10.93
C ARG A 376 -13.89 -5.79 11.37
N ASP A 377 -14.46 -4.95 10.53
CA ASP A 377 -15.73 -4.23 10.75
C ASP A 377 -16.98 -5.13 10.62
N GLY A 378 -16.80 -6.45 10.39
CA GLY A 378 -17.89 -7.40 10.22
C GLY A 378 -18.47 -7.45 8.80
N THR A 379 -18.00 -6.58 7.90
CA THR A 379 -18.39 -6.60 6.48
C THR A 379 -17.53 -7.57 5.67
N ALA A 380 -17.91 -7.82 4.42
CA ALA A 380 -17.11 -8.57 3.47
C ALA A 380 -17.02 -7.82 2.14
N ALA A 381 -15.81 -7.70 1.60
CA ALA A 381 -15.59 -7.24 0.23
C ALA A 381 -15.67 -8.45 -0.71
N VAL A 382 -16.49 -8.34 -1.76
CA VAL A 382 -16.70 -9.40 -2.75
C VAL A 382 -16.18 -8.92 -4.10
N PHE A 383 -15.33 -9.74 -4.72
CA PHE A 383 -14.71 -9.45 -6.00
C PHE A 383 -15.03 -10.55 -7.00
N ALA A 384 -15.23 -10.17 -8.26
CA ALA A 384 -15.21 -11.10 -9.38
C ALA A 384 -13.83 -11.07 -10.01
N VAL A 385 -13.26 -12.24 -10.30
CA VAL A 385 -12.02 -12.34 -11.09
C VAL A 385 -12.26 -11.73 -12.47
N THR A 386 -11.32 -10.93 -12.94
CA THR A 386 -11.37 -10.25 -14.25
C THR A 386 -10.28 -10.74 -15.19
N GLU A 387 -9.07 -11.03 -14.67
CA GLU A 387 -7.92 -11.47 -15.45
C GLU A 387 -7.04 -12.42 -14.61
N VAL A 388 -6.45 -13.43 -15.24
CA VAL A 388 -5.35 -14.21 -14.68
C VAL A 388 -4.13 -14.02 -15.59
N GLY A 389 -3.09 -13.38 -15.08
CA GLY A 389 -1.84 -13.11 -15.80
C GLY A 389 -0.67 -13.94 -15.27
N ARG A 390 0.27 -14.26 -16.16
CA ARG A 390 1.56 -14.88 -15.82
C ARG A 390 2.67 -13.98 -16.33
N TYR A 391 3.59 -13.60 -15.45
CA TYR A 391 4.60 -12.58 -15.72
C TYR A 391 5.99 -13.06 -15.29
N PRO A 392 7.00 -13.00 -16.16
CA PRO A 392 8.39 -13.25 -15.80
C PRO A 392 8.86 -12.33 -14.66
N LYS A 393 9.62 -12.86 -13.72
CA LYS A 393 10.10 -12.10 -12.55
C LYS A 393 11.01 -10.92 -12.93
N ASP A 394 11.77 -11.05 -14.00
CA ASP A 394 12.67 -10.00 -14.52
C ASP A 394 11.92 -8.88 -15.27
N ARG A 395 10.66 -9.11 -15.63
CA ARG A 395 9.78 -8.18 -16.35
C ARG A 395 8.41 -8.06 -15.68
N PHE A 396 8.39 -8.19 -14.36
CA PHE A 396 7.16 -8.11 -13.59
C PHE A 396 6.53 -6.72 -13.76
N PRO A 397 5.24 -6.61 -14.13
CA PRO A 397 4.62 -5.33 -14.43
C PRO A 397 4.17 -4.63 -13.14
N THR A 398 5.14 -4.14 -12.36
CA THR A 398 4.97 -3.48 -11.06
C THR A 398 3.83 -2.46 -11.06
N GLU A 399 3.79 -1.56 -12.06
CA GLU A 399 2.75 -0.53 -12.16
C GLU A 399 1.36 -1.12 -12.39
N LYS A 400 1.22 -2.15 -13.25
CA LYS A 400 -0.09 -2.78 -13.49
C LYS A 400 -0.61 -3.49 -12.25
N VAL A 401 0.29 -4.11 -11.48
CA VAL A 401 -0.09 -4.95 -10.34
C VAL A 401 -0.38 -4.09 -9.11
N TYR A 402 0.50 -3.15 -8.79
CA TYR A 402 0.48 -2.42 -7.53
C TYR A 402 0.10 -0.95 -7.68
N GLY A 403 0.15 -0.41 -8.90
CA GLY A 403 -0.19 0.99 -9.18
C GLY A 403 -1.65 1.32 -8.88
N PRO A 404 -1.96 2.62 -8.73
CA PRO A 404 -3.29 3.08 -8.38
C PRO A 404 -4.32 2.70 -9.45
N ILE A 405 -5.53 2.41 -8.99
CA ILE A 405 -6.71 2.22 -9.83
C ILE A 405 -7.87 3.06 -9.28
N ASP A 406 -8.83 3.35 -10.15
CA ASP A 406 -10.00 4.21 -9.88
C ASP A 406 -11.20 3.48 -9.24
N HIS A 407 -11.03 2.21 -8.88
CA HIS A 407 -12.06 1.36 -8.28
C HIS A 407 -11.47 0.47 -7.16
N ALA A 408 -12.34 -0.22 -6.42
CA ALA A 408 -11.91 -1.25 -5.48
C ALA A 408 -11.51 -2.52 -6.24
N GLY A 409 -10.23 -2.88 -6.19
CA GLY A 409 -9.72 -4.08 -6.86
C GLY A 409 -8.88 -4.97 -5.96
N LEU A 410 -8.65 -6.19 -6.41
CA LEU A 410 -7.96 -7.24 -5.66
C LEU A 410 -6.88 -7.92 -6.51
N ARG A 411 -5.69 -8.12 -5.94
CA ARG A 411 -4.58 -8.87 -6.56
C ARG A 411 -4.25 -10.05 -5.67
N LEU A 412 -4.30 -11.25 -6.23
CA LEU A 412 -3.79 -12.46 -5.60
C LEU A 412 -2.50 -12.84 -6.33
N ILE A 413 -1.39 -13.02 -5.60
CA ILE A 413 -0.07 -13.22 -6.20
C ILE A 413 0.59 -14.49 -5.65
N THR A 414 1.13 -15.31 -6.55
CA THR A 414 1.97 -16.45 -6.20
C THR A 414 3.14 -16.62 -7.19
N CYS A 415 4.13 -17.43 -6.85
CA CYS A 415 5.09 -17.98 -7.81
C CYS A 415 4.37 -18.89 -8.81
N GLY A 416 4.82 -18.86 -10.06
CA GLY A 416 4.44 -19.84 -11.08
C GLY A 416 5.55 -19.90 -12.10
N GLY A 417 5.38 -20.63 -13.19
CA GLY A 417 6.49 -20.78 -14.11
C GLY A 417 7.00 -22.19 -14.24
N ASP A 418 7.96 -22.36 -15.12
CA ASP A 418 8.87 -23.49 -14.99
C ASP A 418 9.75 -23.26 -13.75
N PHE A 419 10.13 -24.36 -13.11
CA PHE A 419 11.05 -24.31 -11.98
C PHE A 419 12.47 -24.48 -12.46
N ASP A 420 13.29 -23.44 -12.31
CA ASP A 420 14.72 -23.53 -12.60
C ASP A 420 15.43 -24.23 -11.43
N ARG A 421 15.73 -25.52 -11.63
CA ARG A 421 16.46 -26.35 -10.64
C ARG A 421 17.87 -25.85 -10.33
N ARG A 422 18.48 -25.05 -11.21
CA ARG A 422 19.81 -24.48 -10.99
C ARG A 422 19.76 -23.30 -10.02
N THR A 423 18.71 -22.49 -10.07
CA THR A 423 18.53 -21.32 -9.19
C THR A 423 17.66 -21.62 -7.98
N GLY A 424 16.91 -22.73 -7.99
CA GLY A 424 16.00 -23.09 -6.90
C GLY A 424 14.76 -22.21 -6.88
N HIS A 425 14.38 -21.61 -8.02
CA HIS A 425 13.31 -20.64 -8.11
C HIS A 425 12.40 -20.87 -9.30
N TYR A 426 11.13 -20.55 -9.11
CA TYR A 426 10.17 -20.36 -10.19
C TYR A 426 10.52 -19.11 -11.00
N GLU A 427 10.39 -19.18 -12.33
CA GLU A 427 10.77 -18.09 -13.23
C GLU A 427 9.72 -16.96 -13.29
N ASP A 428 8.46 -17.25 -12.97
CA ASP A 428 7.34 -16.33 -13.13
C ASP A 428 6.58 -16.06 -11.82
N ASN A 429 5.67 -15.09 -11.92
CA ASN A 429 4.57 -14.90 -10.99
C ASN A 429 3.24 -15.06 -11.70
N VAL A 430 2.28 -15.67 -11.00
CA VAL A 430 0.87 -15.66 -11.38
C VAL A 430 0.18 -14.57 -10.58
N VAL A 431 -0.53 -13.68 -11.28
CA VAL A 431 -1.31 -12.59 -10.69
C VAL A 431 -2.76 -12.74 -11.15
N VAL A 432 -3.67 -12.88 -10.18
CA VAL A 432 -5.11 -12.82 -10.44
C VAL A 432 -5.60 -11.43 -10.11
N PHE A 433 -6.29 -10.80 -11.05
CA PHE A 433 -6.93 -9.50 -10.90
C PHE A 433 -8.43 -9.71 -10.64
N GLY A 434 -8.98 -8.95 -9.72
CA GLY A 434 -10.41 -8.89 -9.46
C GLY A 434 -10.90 -7.46 -9.26
N ALA A 435 -12.17 -7.23 -9.57
CA ALA A 435 -12.86 -5.97 -9.34
C ALA A 435 -14.09 -6.24 -8.46
N ALA A 436 -14.51 -5.25 -7.66
CA ALA A 436 -15.72 -5.37 -6.83
C ALA A 436 -16.93 -5.81 -7.69
N ALA A 437 -17.65 -6.83 -7.21
CA ALA A 437 -18.72 -7.50 -7.95
C ALA A 437 -20.07 -6.75 -7.88
#